data_AF-A0A7W0L5K7-F1
#
_entry.id   AF-A0A7W0L5K7-F1
#
_cell.length_a   1.000
_cell.length_b   1.000
_cell.length_c   1.000
_cell.angle_alpha   90.00
_cell.angle_beta   90.00
_cell.angle_gamma   90.00
#
_symmetry.space_group_name_H-M   'P 1'
#
loop_
_entity.id
_entity.type
_entity.pdbx_description
1 polymer ?
#
loop_
_entity_poly.entity_id
_entity_poly.type
_entity_poly.pdbx_seq_one_letter_code
_entity_poly.pdbx_strand_id
1 'polypeptide(L)' 'AWLRIGFTFLVPLGFAVTVPATALTGRLSGWLLLGAVAFSTVLVTFTRLFWRRGLRNYSGASA' A
#
# COMPACT_ATOMS: atom_id res chain seq x y z
N ALA A 1 13.07 16.21 -5.80
CA ALA A 1 11.76 16.25 -5.15
C ALA A 1 10.84 15.08 -5.55
N TRP A 2 10.46 14.96 -6.82
CA TRP A 2 9.67 13.89 -7.47
C TRP A 2 10.00 12.44 -7.04
N LEU A 3 11.24 12.00 -7.23
CA LEU A 3 11.77 10.70 -6.78
C LEU A 3 11.55 10.45 -5.27
N ARG A 4 11.86 11.43 -4.40
CA ARG A 4 11.65 11.29 -2.95
C ARG A 4 10.18 11.13 -2.61
N ILE A 5 9.29 11.92 -3.22
CA ILE A 5 7.83 11.82 -3.02
C ILE A 5 7.32 10.46 -3.53
N GLY A 6 7.81 9.99 -4.68
CA GLY A 6 7.54 8.65 -5.20
C GLY A 6 8.00 7.57 -4.22
N PHE A 7 9.26 7.52 -3.82
CA PHE A 7 9.75 6.48 -2.92
C PHE A 7 9.14 6.55 -1.50
N THR A 8 8.77 7.73 -1.00
CA THR A 8 8.18 7.90 0.34
C THR A 8 6.70 7.50 0.38
N PHE A 9 5.90 7.83 -0.64
CA PHE A 9 4.45 7.59 -0.63
C PHE A 9 3.99 6.45 -1.55
N LEU A 10 4.75 6.13 -2.59
CA LEU A 10 4.43 5.10 -3.57
C LEU A 10 4.92 3.70 -3.12
N VAL A 11 6.02 3.63 -2.35
CA VAL A 11 6.70 2.36 -1.96
C VAL A 11 6.71 2.18 -0.44
N PRO A 12 5.61 2.46 0.25
CA PRO A 12 5.53 2.93 1.64
C PRO A 12 6.60 2.37 2.60
N LEU A 13 7.82 2.93 2.54
CA LEU A 13 9.00 2.30 3.17
C LEU A 13 8.96 2.45 4.69
N GLY A 14 8.53 3.62 5.17
CA GLY A 14 8.33 3.83 6.61
C GLY A 14 7.31 2.85 7.19
N PHE A 15 6.24 2.57 6.47
CA PHE A 15 5.27 1.55 6.87
C PHE A 15 5.89 0.15 6.90
N ALA A 16 6.58 -0.23 5.83
CA ALA A 16 7.20 -1.53 5.66
C ALA A 16 8.31 -1.83 6.70
N VAL A 17 8.97 -0.79 7.24
CA VAL A 17 10.03 -0.95 8.24
C VAL A 17 9.52 -0.74 9.67
N THR A 18 8.75 0.31 9.94
CA THR A 18 8.38 0.70 11.32
C THR A 18 7.39 -0.26 11.97
N VAL A 19 6.40 -0.75 11.23
CA VAL A 19 5.39 -1.68 11.78
C VAL A 19 6.03 -3.00 12.25
N PRO A 20 6.80 -3.74 11.42
CA PRO A 20 7.44 -4.96 11.90
C PRO A 20 8.50 -4.70 12.96
N ALA A 21 9.29 -3.62 12.87
CA ALA A 21 10.28 -3.29 13.90
C ALA A 21 9.64 -3.06 15.27
N THR A 22 8.52 -2.34 15.34
CA THR A 22 7.79 -2.11 16.59
C THR A 22 7.07 -3.37 17.08
N ALA A 23 6.55 -4.22 16.17
CA ALA A 23 5.97 -5.51 16.52
C ALA A 23 6.99 -6.46 17.15
N LEU A 24 8.17 -6.62 16.52
CA LEU A 24 9.24 -7.50 16.98
C LEU A 24 9.84 -7.05 18.32
N THR A 25 9.84 -5.75 18.60
CA THR A 25 10.34 -5.19 19.87
C THR A 25 9.27 -5.13 20.96
N GLY A 26 8.05 -5.62 20.72
CA GLY A 26 6.93 -5.57 21.68
C GLY A 26 6.39 -4.16 21.94
N ARG A 27 6.68 -3.19 21.05
CA ARG A 27 6.32 -1.77 21.18
C ARG A 27 5.18 -1.36 20.25
N LEU A 28 4.55 -2.31 19.56
CA LEU A 28 3.46 -2.03 18.64
C LEU A 28 2.24 -1.53 19.41
N SER A 29 1.88 -0.27 19.20
CA SER A 29 0.66 0.30 19.76
C SER A 29 -0.57 -0.17 18.98
N GLY A 30 -1.72 -0.31 19.65
CA GLY A 30 -2.99 -0.66 19.00
C GLY A 30 -3.40 0.36 17.93
N TRP A 31 -3.09 1.64 18.14
CA TRP A 31 -3.35 2.69 17.15
C TRP A 31 -2.51 2.51 15.88
N LEU A 32 -1.22 2.18 16.03
CA LEU A 32 -0.34 1.91 14.89
C LEU A 32 -0.82 0.67 14.12
N LEU A 33 -1.26 -0.37 14.82
CA LEU A 33 -1.83 -1.57 14.19
C LEU A 33 -3.12 -1.26 13.41
N LEU A 34 -4.04 -0.49 13.99
CA LEU A 34 -5.27 -0.07 13.29
C LEU A 34 -4.96 0.77 12.05
N GLY A 35 -4.05 1.74 12.17
CA GLY A 35 -3.57 2.53 11.05
C GLY A 35 -2.94 1.64 9.96
N ALA A 36 -2.20 0.61 10.36
CA ALA A 36 -1.58 -0.33 9.44
C ALA A 36 -2.59 -1.15 8.62
N VAL A 37 -3.61 -1.68 9.30
CA VAL A 37 -4.70 -2.42 8.67
C VAL A 37 -5.49 -1.51 7.71
N ALA A 38 -5.83 -0.30 8.15
CA ALA A 38 -6.55 0.66 7.32
C ALA A 38 -5.76 1.03 6.06
N PHE A 39 -4.47 1.38 6.21
CA PHE A 39 -3.60 1.75 5.09
C PHE A 39 -3.43 0.61 4.07
N SER A 40 -3.20 -0.62 4.55
CA SER A 40 -3.08 -1.80 3.69
C SER A 40 -4.36 -2.07 2.90
N THR A 41 -5.52 -1.94 3.55
CA THR A 41 -6.83 -2.11 2.94
C THR A 41 -7.07 -1.10 1.82
N VAL A 42 -6.69 0.16 2.04
CA VAL A 42 -6.77 1.23 1.03
C VAL A 42 -5.90 0.89 -0.18
N LEU A 43 -4.64 0.50 0.03
CA LEU A 43 -3.72 0.18 -1.07
C LEU A 43 -4.22 -1.00 -1.93
N VAL A 44 -4.67 -2.09 -1.30
CA VAL A 44 -5.20 -3.26 -2.00
C VAL A 44 -6.45 -2.88 -2.79
N THR A 45 -7.35 -2.11 -2.17
CA THR A 45 -8.60 -1.67 -2.82
C THR A 45 -8.30 -0.77 -4.00
N PHE A 46 -7.42 0.22 -3.82
CA PHE A 46 -7.00 1.13 -4.88
C PHE A 46 -6.38 0.38 -6.06
N THR A 47 -5.44 -0.53 -5.78
CA THR A 47 -4.78 -1.37 -6.79
C THR A 47 -5.79 -2.21 -7.56
N ARG A 48 -6.72 -2.87 -6.85
CA ARG A 48 -7.78 -3.68 -7.47
C ARG A 48 -8.71 -2.86 -8.35
N LEU A 49 -9.08 -1.66 -7.93
CA LEU A 49 -9.92 -0.75 -8.71
C LEU A 49 -9.19 -0.27 -9.96
N PHE A 50 -7.91 0.09 -9.84
CA PHE A 50 -7.08 0.51 -10.96
C PHE A 50 -6.91 -0.62 -11.98
N TRP A 51 -6.57 -1.83 -11.52
CA TRP A 51 -6.45 -3.01 -12.37
C TRP A 51 -7.75 -3.32 -13.12
N ARG A 52 -8.89 -3.32 -12.43
CA ARG A 52 -10.20 -3.56 -13.06
C ARG A 52 -10.56 -2.48 -14.09
N ARG A 53 -10.21 -1.22 -13.84
CA ARG A 53 -10.37 -0.14 -14.82
C ARG A 53 -9.45 -0.33 -16.01
N GLY A 54 -8.19 -0.73 -15.79
CA GLY A 54 -7.24 -1.06 -16.85
C GLY A 54 -7.77 -2.17 -17.75
N LEU A 55 -8.18 -3.30 -17.19
CA LEU A 55 -8.72 -4.44 -17.94
C LEU A 55 -9.94 -4.10 -18.78
N ARG A 56 -10.82 -3.19 -18.32
CA ARG A 56 -11.98 -2.74 -19.10
C ARG A 56 -11.61 -1.96 -20.36
N ASN A 57 -10.44 -1.34 -20.39
CA ASN A 57 -9.92 -0.62 -21.55
C ASN A 57 -8.97 -1.48 -22.41
N TYR A 58 -8.68 -2.71 -22.00
CA TYR A 58 -7.98 -3.69 -22.82
C TYR A 58 -8.97 -4.38 -23.76
N SER A 59 -9.20 -3.77 -24.92
CA SER A 59 -10.11 -4.26 -25.98
C SER A 59 -9.55 -5.38 -26.86
N GLY A 60 -8.39 -5.98 -26.53
CA GLY A 60 -7.62 -6.78 -27.50
C GLY A 60 -6.87 -8.01 -26.95
N ALA A 61 -7.30 -8.63 -25.86
CA ALA A 61 -6.82 -9.98 -25.52
C ALA A 61 -7.86 -11.00 -25.97
N SER A 62 -7.66 -11.53 -27.18
CA SER A 62 -8.45 -12.53 -27.92
C SER A 62 -9.85 -12.10 -28.41
N ALA A 63 -9.88 -11.42 -29.56
CA ALA A 63 -10.87 -11.61 -30.63
C ALA A 63 -10.12 -11.73 -31.96
#